data_AF-A0A0N7KJ25-F1
#
_entry.id   AF-A0A0N7KJ25-F1
#
_cell.length_a   1.000
_cell.length_b   1.000
_cell.length_c   1.000
_cell.angle_alpha   90.00
_cell.angle_beta   90.00
_cell.angle_gamma   90.00
#
_symmetry.space_group_name_H-M   'P 1'
#
loop_
_entity.id
_entity.type
_entity.pdbx_description
1 polymer ?
#
loop_
_entity_poly.entity_id
_entity_poly.type
_entity_poly.pdbx_seq_one_letter_code
_entity_poly.pdbx_strand_id
1 'polypeptide(L)'
;MEDVGTYCMDIATHTWSPVGKWMLPLYGKIEYVPELNLWFGFSDKNHLSAADLSNLDSKPQLVGTWKEFDPLEDWDLLQGPQLVNIGSGKFCIARFFNTTRISYYGDDFIDQTFAIITGVEVVPRTYQGNGNGSANGGKDNRIASSNCNGSASNSCNGHGNGNGNGNGGKKKLRMIKHKSKCHTTTDGTFIESVF
;
A
#
# COMPACT_ATOMS: atom_id res chain seq x y z
N MET A 1 7.73 -7.36 30.58
CA MET A 1 7.50 -7.57 29.14
C MET A 1 6.44 -6.57 28.75
N GLU A 2 6.78 -5.60 27.91
CA GLU A 2 5.79 -4.68 27.35
C GLU A 2 4.87 -5.49 26.42
N ASP A 3 3.55 -5.43 26.66
CA ASP A 3 2.57 -6.12 25.82
C ASP A 3 2.57 -5.40 24.46
N VAL A 4 3.20 -6.02 23.46
CA VAL A 4 3.27 -5.45 22.11
C VAL A 4 1.86 -5.43 21.51
N GLY A 5 1.37 -4.25 21.17
CA GLY A 5 0.03 -4.07 20.62
C GLY A 5 -0.10 -2.82 19.76
N THR A 6 -1.15 -2.77 18.96
CA THR A 6 -1.57 -1.60 18.20
C THR A 6 -2.66 -0.88 18.97
N TYR A 7 -2.55 0.45 19.03
CA TYR A 7 -3.49 1.33 19.72
C TYR A 7 -3.98 2.42 18.76
N CYS A 8 -5.22 2.85 18.93
CA CYS A 8 -5.77 4.03 18.28
C CYS A 8 -5.79 5.19 19.27
N MET A 9 -5.41 6.38 18.81
CA MET A 9 -5.58 7.61 19.57
C MET A 9 -6.81 8.35 19.08
N ASP A 10 -7.75 8.61 19.97
CA ASP A 10 -8.83 9.56 19.72
C ASP A 10 -8.29 10.98 20.00
N ILE A 11 -8.26 11.82 18.97
CA ILE A 11 -7.72 13.19 19.06
C ILE A 11 -8.69 14.11 19.81
N ALA A 12 -10.00 13.83 19.79
CA ALA A 12 -11.00 14.66 20.45
C ALA A 12 -11.01 14.42 21.97
N THR A 13 -10.84 13.17 22.41
CA THR A 13 -10.77 12.82 23.83
C THR A 13 -9.35 12.76 24.39
N HIS A 14 -8.35 12.78 23.51
CA HIS A 14 -6.93 12.54 23.84
C HIS A 14 -6.68 11.19 24.53
N THR A 15 -7.49 10.18 24.23
CA THR A 15 -7.36 8.84 24.85
C THR A 15 -6.83 7.81 23.86
N TRP A 16 -6.01 6.89 24.38
CA TRP A 16 -5.54 5.73 23.64
C TRP A 16 -6.39 4.50 23.96
N SER A 17 -6.82 3.77 22.94
CA SER A 17 -7.54 2.51 23.08
C SER A 17 -6.78 1.37 22.39
N PRO A 18 -6.64 0.20 23.03
CA PRO A 18 -6.03 -0.96 22.40
C PRO A 18 -6.94 -1.49 21.29
N VAL A 19 -6.34 -1.81 20.15
CA VAL A 19 -7.03 -2.34 18.97
C VAL A 19 -6.71 -3.81 18.76
N GLY A 20 -5.48 -4.21 19.03
CA GLY A 20 -5.09 -5.62 18.92
C GLY A 20 -3.67 -5.91 19.35
N LYS A 21 -3.40 -7.18 19.66
CA LYS A 21 -2.08 -7.69 20.06
C LYS A 21 -1.22 -8.04 18.84
N TRP A 22 -1.05 -7.06 17.96
CA TRP A 22 -0.27 -7.18 16.73
C TRP A 22 0.37 -5.83 16.39
N MET A 23 1.44 -5.84 15.60
CA MET A 23 2.09 -4.63 15.07
C MET A 23 1.62 -4.35 13.64
N LEU A 24 1.51 -3.08 13.28
CA LEU A 24 1.27 -2.66 11.91
C LEU A 24 2.35 -3.22 10.97
N PRO A 25 1.99 -3.63 9.74
CA PRO A 25 2.96 -4.11 8.76
C PRO A 25 3.72 -2.96 8.06
N LEU A 26 3.54 -1.71 8.53
CA LEU A 26 4.14 -0.50 7.98
C LEU A 26 5.03 0.18 9.02
N TYR A 27 6.14 0.74 8.55
CA TYR A 27 7.18 1.41 9.32
C TYR A 27 7.42 2.83 8.78
N GLY A 28 8.03 3.67 9.62
CA GLY A 28 8.32 5.07 9.31
C GLY A 28 7.07 5.96 9.39
N LYS A 29 7.10 7.09 8.69
CA LYS A 29 5.94 7.99 8.55
C LYS A 29 4.90 7.31 7.66
N ILE A 30 3.72 7.02 8.21
CA ILE A 30 2.62 6.40 7.47
C ILE A 30 1.70 7.51 6.96
N GLU A 31 1.48 7.55 5.65
CA GLU A 31 0.66 8.55 4.95
C GLU A 31 -0.65 7.93 4.48
N TYR A 32 -1.78 8.52 4.87
CA TYR A 32 -3.09 8.12 4.32
C TYR A 32 -3.31 8.80 2.97
N VAL A 33 -3.72 8.01 1.96
CA VAL A 33 -4.03 8.52 0.62
C VAL A 33 -5.52 8.28 0.32
N PRO A 34 -6.37 9.31 0.48
CA PRO A 34 -7.82 9.20 0.30
C PRO A 34 -8.21 8.70 -1.09
N GLU A 35 -7.47 9.08 -2.13
CA GLU A 35 -7.76 8.72 -3.53
C GLU A 35 -7.67 7.21 -3.78
N LEU A 36 -6.86 6.51 -2.97
CA LEU A 36 -6.72 5.05 -3.02
C LEU A 36 -7.44 4.35 -1.86
N ASN A 37 -7.87 5.11 -0.84
CA ASN A 37 -8.39 4.63 0.45
C ASN A 37 -7.44 3.60 1.07
N LEU A 38 -6.16 3.96 1.18
CA LEU A 38 -5.07 3.10 1.67
C LEU A 38 -4.03 3.92 2.42
N TRP A 39 -3.31 3.23 3.31
CA TRP A 39 -2.19 3.79 4.07
C TRP A 39 -0.88 3.34 3.46
N PHE A 40 0.06 4.26 3.29
CA PHE A 40 1.36 4.03 2.68
C PHE A 40 2.46 4.25 3.69
N GLY A 41 3.46 3.38 3.64
CA GLY A 41 4.66 3.46 4.46
C GLY A 41 5.71 2.50 3.91
N PHE A 42 6.58 2.01 4.77
CA PHE A 42 7.60 1.03 4.38
C PHE A 42 7.35 -0.33 5.02
N SER A 43 7.75 -1.41 4.37
CA SER A 43 7.86 -2.72 5.01
C SER A 43 9.10 -2.81 5.90
N ASP A 44 9.25 -3.93 6.60
CA ASP A 44 10.47 -4.32 7.32
C ASP A 44 11.73 -4.27 6.45
N LYS A 45 11.61 -4.61 5.16
CA LYS A 45 12.67 -4.52 4.14
C LYS A 45 12.83 -3.12 3.54
N ASN A 46 12.25 -2.09 4.15
CA ASN A 46 12.28 -0.70 3.67
C ASN A 46 11.67 -0.53 2.26
N HIS A 47 10.79 -1.41 1.78
CA HIS A 47 10.11 -1.26 0.49
C HIS A 47 8.82 -0.46 0.64
N LEU A 48 8.52 0.43 -0.32
CA LEU A 48 7.24 1.13 -0.35
C LEU A 48 6.11 0.10 -0.30
N SER A 49 5.22 0.23 0.67
CA SER A 49 4.13 -0.70 0.90
C SER A 49 2.84 0.02 1.23
N ALA A 50 1.72 -0.61 0.89
CA ALA A 50 0.39 -0.12 1.18
C ALA A 50 -0.37 -1.13 2.04
N ALA A 51 -1.11 -0.66 3.04
CA ALA A 51 -1.99 -1.46 3.88
C ALA A 51 -3.41 -0.91 3.88
N ASP A 52 -4.38 -1.81 3.99
CA ASP A 52 -5.78 -1.47 4.26
C ASP A 52 -6.02 -1.57 5.77
N LEU A 53 -6.23 -0.42 6.42
CA LEU A 53 -6.48 -0.32 7.86
C LEU A 53 -7.97 -0.11 8.18
N SER A 54 -8.87 -0.35 7.22
CA SER A 54 -10.32 -0.17 7.43
C SER A 54 -10.94 -1.23 8.34
N ASN A 55 -10.37 -2.44 8.36
CA ASN A 55 -10.73 -3.50 9.29
C ASN A 55 -9.56 -3.79 10.22
N LEU A 56 -9.78 -3.61 11.52
CA LEU A 56 -8.77 -3.80 12.57
C LEU A 56 -9.10 -4.96 13.51
N ASP A 57 -10.14 -5.76 13.22
CA ASP A 57 -10.50 -6.97 13.99
C ASP A 57 -9.38 -8.03 13.94
N SER A 58 -8.48 -7.91 12.96
CA SER A 58 -7.31 -8.75 12.78
C SER A 58 -6.12 -7.92 12.30
N LYS A 59 -4.92 -8.52 12.30
CA LYS A 59 -3.71 -7.86 11.81
C LYS A 59 -3.90 -7.45 10.33
N PRO A 60 -3.78 -6.16 9.99
CA PRO A 60 -3.89 -5.68 8.61
C PRO A 60 -2.89 -6.36 7.68
N GLN A 61 -3.33 -6.62 6.45
CA GLN A 61 -2.48 -7.19 5.40
C GLN A 61 -1.97 -6.09 4.46
N LEU A 62 -0.75 -6.30 3.94
CA LEU A 62 -0.22 -5.47 2.87
C LEU A 62 -0.99 -5.75 1.57
N VAL A 63 -1.52 -4.69 0.97
CA VAL A 63 -2.23 -4.72 -0.32
C VAL A 63 -1.24 -4.66 -1.49
N GLY A 64 -0.06 -4.10 -1.26
CA GLY A 64 1.04 -4.09 -2.22
C GLY A 64 2.36 -3.72 -1.56
N THR A 65 3.44 -4.26 -2.13
CA THR A 65 4.82 -3.96 -1.75
C THR A 65 5.64 -3.83 -3.02
N TRP A 66 6.42 -2.75 -3.13
CA TRP A 66 7.20 -2.45 -4.32
C TRP A 66 8.63 -2.07 -3.94
N LYS A 67 9.58 -2.72 -4.61
CA LYS A 67 10.99 -2.35 -4.57
C LYS A 67 11.22 -1.29 -5.64
N GLU A 68 11.30 -0.02 -5.25
CA GLU A 68 11.59 1.09 -6.16
C GLU A 68 13.09 1.28 -6.38
N PHE A 69 13.92 0.83 -5.45
CA PHE A 69 15.36 1.04 -5.49
C PHE A 69 16.10 -0.22 -5.04
N ASP A 70 17.23 -0.50 -5.69
CA ASP A 70 18.17 -1.55 -5.31
C ASP A 70 19.54 -0.89 -5.11
N PRO A 71 20.03 -0.76 -3.85
CA PRO A 71 21.37 -0.24 -3.61
C PRO A 71 22.43 -1.18 -4.17
N LEU A 72 23.60 -0.62 -4.48
CA LEU A 72 24.80 -1.43 -4.73
C LEU A 72 25.26 -2.09 -3.43
N GLU A 73 26.05 -3.16 -3.53
CA GLU A 73 26.48 -3.95 -2.36
C GLU A 73 27.33 -3.15 -1.36
N ASP A 74 28.01 -2.11 -1.82
CA ASP A 74 28.86 -1.20 -1.03
C ASP A 74 28.10 -0.01 -0.41
N TRP A 75 26.77 0.03 -0.55
CA TRP A 75 25.93 1.14 -0.08
C TRP A 75 25.19 0.77 1.19
N ASP A 76 25.59 1.38 2.29
CA ASP A 76 24.98 1.19 3.59
C ASP A 76 23.86 2.21 3.80
N LEU A 77 22.68 1.76 4.23
CA LEU A 77 21.56 2.64 4.54
C LEU A 77 21.80 3.33 5.89
N LEU A 78 21.98 4.65 5.88
CA LEU A 78 22.27 5.44 7.08
C LEU A 78 21.08 5.56 8.03
N GLN A 79 19.88 5.71 7.48
CA GLN A 79 18.65 5.89 8.25
C GLN A 79 17.43 5.36 7.49
N GLY A 80 16.31 5.21 8.22
CA GLY A 80 15.05 4.80 7.61
C GLY A 80 14.64 5.72 6.46
N PRO A 81 14.09 5.16 5.35
CA PRO A 81 13.64 5.95 4.23
C PRO A 81 12.49 6.89 4.65
N GLN A 82 12.39 8.02 3.95
CA GLN A 82 11.33 9.00 4.17
C GLN A 82 10.35 9.00 3.01
N LEU A 83 9.06 9.13 3.33
CA LEU A 83 7.96 9.15 2.39
C LEU A 83 7.23 10.48 2.51
N VAL A 84 7.11 11.19 1.39
CA VAL A 84 6.33 12.44 1.28
C VAL A 84 5.24 12.24 0.25
N ASN A 85 3.98 12.42 0.66
CA ASN A 85 2.83 12.43 -0.24
C ASN A 85 2.76 13.79 -0.96
N ILE A 86 2.83 13.77 -2.30
CA ILE A 86 2.70 14.99 -3.14
C ILE A 86 1.32 15.08 -3.82
N GLY A 87 0.38 14.20 -3.45
CA GLY A 87 -1.01 14.16 -3.90
C GLY A 87 -1.26 13.23 -5.10
N SER A 88 -2.53 12.84 -5.31
CA SER A 88 -2.95 12.03 -6.46
C SER A 88 -2.22 10.68 -6.59
N GLY A 89 -1.93 10.03 -5.45
CA GLY A 89 -1.19 8.76 -5.42
C GLY A 89 0.30 8.87 -5.81
N LYS A 90 0.84 10.08 -5.87
CA LYS A 90 2.26 10.34 -6.13
C LYS A 90 3.00 10.61 -4.83
N PHE A 91 4.24 10.15 -4.78
CA PHE A 91 5.11 10.29 -3.62
C PHE A 91 6.53 10.65 -4.04
N CYS A 92 7.21 11.30 -3.12
CA CYS A 92 8.65 11.45 -3.12
C CYS A 92 9.22 10.52 -2.04
N ILE A 93 10.16 9.65 -2.42
CA ILE A 93 10.88 8.78 -1.49
C ILE A 93 12.33 9.24 -1.41
N ALA A 94 12.80 9.51 -0.20
CA ALA A 94 14.20 9.85 0.07
C ALA A 94 14.88 8.70 0.83
N ARG A 95 16.05 8.28 0.33
CA ARG A 95 16.93 7.29 0.95
C ARG A 95 18.30 7.90 1.14
N PHE A 96 18.98 7.52 2.22
CA PHE A 96 20.25 8.11 2.63
C PHE A 96 21.26 7.00 2.78
N PHE A 97 22.38 7.12 2.09
CA PHE A 97 23.40 6.10 2.04
C PHE A 97 24.77 6.69 2.34
N ASN A 98 25.67 5.83 2.82
CA ASN A 98 27.09 6.05 2.77
C ASN A 98 27.79 4.91 2.03
N THR A 99 28.94 5.22 1.46
CA THR A 99 29.91 4.22 1.01
C THR A 99 31.07 4.19 1.98
N THR A 100 31.64 3.01 2.18
CA THR A 100 32.83 2.81 2.99
C THR A 100 34.03 2.49 2.10
N ARG A 101 35.22 2.93 2.54
CA ARG A 101 36.49 2.53 1.94
C ARG A 101 37.47 2.13 3.01
N ILE A 102 38.37 1.24 2.64
CA ILE A 102 39.45 0.77 3.51
C ILE A 102 40.61 1.77 3.42
N SER A 103 41.07 2.27 4.56
CA SER A 103 42.25 3.14 4.66
C SER A 103 43.56 2.34 4.50
N TYR A 104 44.70 3.04 4.38
CA TYR A 104 46.01 2.39 4.36
C TYR A 104 46.29 1.53 5.60
N TYR A 105 45.68 1.87 6.74
CA TYR A 105 45.84 1.14 8.00
C TYR A 105 44.89 -0.07 8.13
N GLY A 106 44.01 -0.30 7.15
CA GLY A 106 43.03 -1.38 7.17
C GLY A 106 41.71 -1.04 7.86
N ASP A 107 41.56 0.18 8.37
CA ASP A 107 40.30 0.64 8.99
C ASP A 107 39.33 1.14 7.91
N ASP A 108 38.05 0.76 8.05
CA ASP A 108 36.96 1.29 7.23
C ASP A 108 36.64 2.73 7.64
N PHE A 109 36.51 3.61 6.64
CA PHE A 109 36.04 4.98 6.83
C PHE A 109 34.94 5.30 5.82
N ILE A 110 34.07 6.25 6.18
CA ILE A 110 33.04 6.76 5.28
C ILE A 110 33.72 7.53 4.15
N ASP A 111 33.56 7.06 2.91
CA ASP A 111 34.09 7.71 1.71
C ASP A 111 33.15 8.82 1.25
N GLN A 112 31.86 8.52 1.12
CA GLN A 112 30.84 9.49 0.68
C GLN A 112 29.53 9.27 1.40
N THR A 113 28.79 10.36 1.57
CA THR A 113 27.39 10.34 2.00
C THR A 113 26.54 10.96 0.90
N PHE A 114 25.43 10.32 0.58
CA PHE A 114 24.53 10.81 -0.47
C PHE A 114 23.08 10.42 -0.21
N ALA A 115 22.19 11.23 -0.75
CA ALA A 115 20.76 11.02 -0.71
C ALA A 115 20.22 10.71 -2.11
N ILE A 116 19.31 9.75 -2.20
CA ILE A 116 18.60 9.41 -3.43
C ILE A 116 17.14 9.80 -3.25
N ILE A 117 16.70 10.73 -4.10
CA ILE A 117 15.32 11.18 -4.16
C ILE A 117 14.67 10.53 -5.37
N THR A 118 13.62 9.75 -5.15
CA THR A 118 12.89 9.04 -6.20
C THR A 118 11.42 9.43 -6.18
N GLY A 119 10.92 9.95 -7.30
CA GLY A 119 9.49 10.11 -7.50
C GLY A 119 8.83 8.77 -7.84
N VAL A 120 7.68 8.49 -7.26
CA VAL A 120 6.89 7.28 -7.56
C VAL A 120 5.39 7.63 -7.65
N GLU A 121 4.65 6.90 -8.46
CA GLU A 121 3.20 7.02 -8.58
C GLU A 121 2.57 5.64 -8.41
N VAL A 122 1.58 5.52 -7.52
CA VAL A 122 0.83 4.29 -7.30
C VAL A 122 -0.57 4.45 -7.88
N VAL A 123 -0.90 3.60 -8.87
CA VAL A 123 -2.20 3.64 -9.55
C VAL A 123 -2.91 2.30 -9.49
N PRO A 124 -4.26 2.28 -9.50
CA PRO A 124 -5.03 1.06 -9.71
C PRO A 124 -4.69 0.43 -11.06
N ARG A 125 -4.56 -0.90 -11.09
CA ARG A 125 -4.56 -1.66 -12.34
C ARG A 125 -6.01 -1.70 -12.83
N THR A 126 -6.32 -0.94 -13.87
CA THR A 126 -7.51 -1.22 -14.66
C THR A 126 -7.30 -2.56 -15.36
N TYR A 127 -8.14 -3.56 -15.06
CA TYR A 127 -8.29 -4.66 -16.01
C TYR A 127 -8.97 -4.04 -17.24
N GLN A 128 -8.23 -3.85 -18.33
CA GLN A 128 -8.86 -3.84 -19.65
C GLN A 128 -9.43 -5.24 -19.81
N GLY A 129 -10.73 -5.40 -19.54
CA GLY A 129 -11.43 -6.63 -19.86
C GLY A 129 -11.17 -6.92 -21.32
N ASN A 130 -10.48 -8.04 -21.59
CA ASN A 130 -10.33 -8.53 -22.94
C ASN A 130 -11.74 -8.94 -23.38
N GLY A 131 -12.45 -7.99 -24.00
CA GLY A 131 -13.80 -8.17 -24.49
C GLY A 131 -13.78 -9.11 -25.68
N ASN A 132 -13.66 -10.42 -25.43
CA ASN A 132 -14.02 -11.40 -26.43
C ASN A 132 -15.54 -11.43 -26.51
N GLY A 133 -16.07 -10.54 -27.35
CA GLY A 133 -17.40 -10.66 -27.90
C GLY A 133 -17.47 -11.83 -28.87
N SER A 134 -18.40 -12.74 -28.62
CA SER A 134 -19.10 -13.53 -29.64
C SER A 134 -20.42 -13.96 -29.01
N ALA A 135 -21.47 -13.16 -29.17
CA ALA A 135 -22.37 -13.12 -30.33
C ALA A 135 -23.34 -14.32 -30.38
N ASN A 136 -24.61 -13.99 -30.11
CA ASN A 136 -25.82 -14.55 -30.70
C ASN A 136 -26.17 -16.03 -30.40
N GLY A 137 -26.94 -16.20 -29.32
CA GLY A 137 -27.91 -17.29 -29.18
C GLY A 137 -29.31 -16.73 -29.01
N GLY A 138 -29.87 -16.12 -30.06
CA GLY A 138 -31.28 -15.76 -30.07
C GLY A 138 -32.16 -17.00 -29.93
N LYS A 139 -33.08 -17.00 -28.97
CA LYS A 139 -34.30 -17.79 -29.00
C LYS A 139 -35.42 -16.94 -28.42
N ASP A 140 -36.15 -16.31 -29.32
CA ASP A 140 -37.51 -15.89 -29.08
C ASP A 140 -38.29 -17.09 -28.51
N ASN A 141 -38.90 -16.95 -27.34
CA ASN A 141 -40.20 -17.56 -27.16
C ASN A 141 -41.06 -16.77 -26.17
N ARG A 142 -42.10 -16.18 -26.72
CA ARG A 142 -43.20 -15.55 -26.00
C ARG A 142 -43.91 -16.64 -25.21
N ILE A 143 -43.93 -16.55 -23.87
CA ILE A 143 -44.98 -17.21 -23.09
C ILE A 143 -45.69 -16.13 -22.29
N ALA A 144 -46.98 -16.06 -22.57
CA ALA A 144 -47.92 -15.04 -22.16
C ALA A 144 -48.08 -14.95 -20.65
N SER A 145 -48.30 -13.71 -20.22
CA SER A 145 -48.79 -13.29 -18.92
C SER A 145 -50.04 -14.09 -18.52
N SER A 146 -49.92 -15.00 -17.55
CA SER A 146 -51.07 -15.54 -16.83
C SER A 146 -51.20 -14.84 -15.48
N ASN A 147 -52.24 -14.02 -15.36
CA ASN A 147 -52.69 -13.37 -14.13
C ASN A 147 -52.91 -14.40 -13.00
N CYS A 148 -52.21 -14.25 -11.89
CA CYS A 148 -52.57 -14.87 -10.62
C CYS A 148 -53.51 -13.94 -9.84
N ASN A 149 -54.81 -14.18 -9.98
CA ASN A 149 -55.85 -13.68 -9.07
C ASN A 149 -55.97 -14.61 -7.87
N GLY A 150 -55.95 -14.04 -6.67
CA GLY A 150 -56.64 -14.57 -5.49
C GLY A 150 -56.02 -15.79 -4.80
N SER A 151 -55.39 -15.54 -3.65
CA SER A 151 -55.82 -16.05 -2.34
C SER A 151 -54.64 -16.03 -1.37
N ALA A 152 -54.81 -15.30 -0.28
CA ALA A 152 -53.89 -15.24 0.84
C ALA A 152 -53.79 -16.62 1.51
N SER A 153 -52.59 -17.21 1.55
CA SER A 153 -52.18 -18.20 2.57
C SER A 153 -50.68 -18.48 2.48
N ASN A 154 -49.99 -18.03 3.51
CA ASN A 154 -48.87 -18.63 4.23
C ASN A 154 -47.70 -19.32 3.48
N SER A 155 -46.52 -18.76 3.75
CA SER A 155 -45.26 -19.45 4.03
C SER A 155 -44.72 -20.41 2.97
N CYS A 156 -43.94 -19.86 2.03
CA CYS A 156 -42.93 -20.62 1.30
C CYS A 156 -41.53 -20.19 1.79
N ASN A 157 -40.89 -21.10 2.52
CA ASN A 157 -39.48 -21.08 2.87
C ASN A 157 -38.61 -21.04 1.60
N GLY A 158 -38.26 -19.85 1.15
CA GLY A 158 -37.32 -19.66 0.05
C GLY A 158 -35.88 -19.76 0.52
N HIS A 159 -35.30 -20.97 0.50
CA HIS A 159 -33.86 -21.14 0.40
C HIS A 159 -33.44 -20.66 -0.99
N GLY A 160 -33.10 -19.38 -1.09
CA GLY A 160 -32.84 -18.68 -2.35
C GLY A 160 -31.45 -18.09 -2.39
N ASN A 161 -30.48 -18.96 -2.68
CA ASN A 161 -29.25 -18.69 -3.41
C ASN A 161 -28.38 -17.51 -2.93
N GLY A 162 -27.37 -17.83 -2.13
CA GLY A 162 -26.20 -16.99 -2.01
C GLY A 162 -25.54 -16.83 -3.38
N ASN A 163 -25.74 -15.68 -4.02
CA ASN A 163 -24.88 -15.27 -5.13
C ASN A 163 -23.60 -14.67 -4.53
N GLY A 164 -22.78 -15.55 -3.94
CA GLY A 164 -21.40 -15.25 -3.65
C GLY A 164 -20.62 -15.25 -4.95
N ASN A 165 -20.47 -14.09 -5.58
CA ASN A 165 -19.28 -13.83 -6.40
C ASN A 165 -18.95 -12.34 -6.50
N GLY A 166 -19.03 -11.63 -5.37
CA GLY A 166 -18.18 -10.47 -5.20
C GLY A 166 -16.77 -11.00 -5.00
N ASN A 167 -16.04 -11.25 -6.09
CA ASN A 167 -14.59 -11.36 -6.02
C ASN A 167 -14.13 -10.02 -5.46
N GLY A 168 -14.03 -9.92 -4.13
CA GLY A 168 -13.70 -8.71 -3.40
C GLY A 168 -12.42 -8.21 -4.00
N GLY A 169 -12.56 -7.25 -4.91
CA GLY A 169 -11.57 -7.02 -5.94
C GLY A 169 -10.33 -6.55 -5.23
N LYS A 170 -9.36 -7.46 -4.99
CA LYS A 170 -8.05 -7.06 -4.47
C LYS A 170 -7.63 -5.92 -5.37
N LYS A 171 -7.57 -4.71 -4.81
CA LYS A 171 -7.18 -3.50 -5.53
C LYS A 171 -5.76 -3.78 -6.02
N LYS A 172 -5.64 -4.34 -7.23
CA LYS A 172 -4.32 -4.63 -7.78
C LYS A 172 -3.74 -3.28 -8.10
N LEU A 173 -2.73 -2.88 -7.36
CA LEU A 173 -2.02 -1.63 -7.57
C LEU A 173 -0.80 -1.89 -8.47
N ARG A 174 -0.34 -0.86 -9.16
CA ARG A 174 0.98 -0.83 -9.82
C ARG A 174 1.71 0.42 -9.37
N MET A 175 3.02 0.28 -9.15
CA MET A 175 3.91 1.41 -8.93
C MET A 175 4.58 1.77 -10.25
N ILE A 176 4.59 3.05 -10.56
CA ILE A 176 5.33 3.67 -11.65
C ILE A 176 6.50 4.41 -11.00
N LYS A 177 7.72 3.97 -11.27
CA LYS A 177 8.93 4.64 -10.82
C LYS A 177 9.26 5.79 -11.78
N HIS A 178 9.41 6.99 -11.25
CA HIS A 178 9.95 8.13 -12.00
C HIS A 178 11.48 8.23 -11.83
N LYS A 179 12.07 9.28 -12.42
CA LYS A 179 13.51 9.50 -12.34
C LYS A 179 13.96 9.64 -10.87
N SER A 180 15.04 8.95 -10.54
CA SER A 180 15.77 9.14 -9.29
C SER A 180 16.86 10.19 -9.50
N LYS A 181 17.10 11.04 -8.50
CA LYS A 181 18.23 11.98 -8.46
C LYS A 181 19.08 11.69 -7.23
N CYS A 182 20.38 11.57 -7.44
CA CYS A 182 21.38 11.46 -6.38
C CYS A 182 21.90 12.85 -6.02
N HIS A 183 22.05 13.12 -4.74
CA HIS A 183 22.73 14.30 -4.20
C HIS A 183 23.82 13.84 -3.24
N THR A 184 25.07 14.01 -3.66
CA THR A 184 26.26 13.76 -2.85
C THR A 184 26.75 15.08 -2.29
N THR A 185 27.10 15.09 -1.02
CA THR A 185 27.67 16.25 -0.36
C THR A 185 29.15 16.02 -0.09
N THR A 186 29.96 17.05 -0.33
CA THR A 186 31.42 17.01 -0.15
C THR A 186 31.89 17.83 1.04
N ASP A 187 31.04 18.69 1.58
CA ASP A 187 31.35 19.67 2.64
C ASP A 187 30.89 19.21 4.04
N GLY A 188 30.43 17.96 4.16
CA GLY A 188 29.90 17.41 5.41
C GLY A 188 28.47 17.85 5.74
N THR A 189 27.84 18.71 4.92
CA THR A 189 26.38 18.89 4.99
C THR A 189 25.71 17.63 4.46
N PHE A 190 24.53 17.23 4.91
CA PHE A 190 23.78 16.14 4.26
C PHE A 190 22.28 16.41 4.41
N ILE A 191 21.49 15.86 3.49
CA ILE A 191 20.03 15.94 3.62
C ILE A 191 19.64 15.06 4.80
N GLU A 192 19.19 15.66 5.89
CA GLU A 192 18.70 14.93 7.08
C GLU A 192 17.23 14.51 6.91
N SER A 193 16.45 15.37 6.24
CA SER A 193 15.04 15.12 5.99
C SER A 193 14.51 15.78 4.72
N VAL A 194 13.46 15.19 4.18
CA VAL A 194 12.61 15.70 3.10
C VAL A 194 11.20 15.79 3.67
N PHE A 195 10.66 17.00 3.72
CA PHE A 195 9.34 17.31 4.28
C PHE A 195 8.28 17.46 3.19
#